data_AF-A0A8J3HW60-F1
#
_entry.id   AF-A0A8J3HW60-F1
#
_cell.length_a   1.000
_cell.length_b   1.000
_cell.length_c   1.000
_cell.angle_alpha   90.00
_cell.angle_beta   90.00
_cell.angle_gamma   90.00
#
_symmetry.space_group_name_H-M   'P 1'
#
loop_
_entity.id
_entity.type
_entity.pdbx_description
1 polymer ?
#
loop_
_entity_poly.entity_id
_entity_poly.type
_entity_poly.pdbx_seq_one_letter_code
_entity_poly.pdbx_strand_id
1 'polypeptide(L)' 'MIVDGKKVTTGSFNFTAAAQDRNAENLLTIDDAEVAKKYTENWYRRKEQSKPASIDVKVLWR' A
#
# COMPACT_ATOMS: atom_id res chain seq x y z
N MET A 1 -2.15 -2.28 2.48
CA MET A 1 -0.92 -2.35 3.27
C MET A 1 -0.76 -3.77 3.81
N ILE A 2 0.46 -4.32 3.76
CA ILE A 2 0.79 -5.64 4.32
C ILE A 2 1.86 -5.41 5.38
N VAL A 3 1.66 -5.92 6.59
CA VAL A 3 2.59 -5.73 7.73
C VAL A 3 3.05 -7.08 8.24
N ASP A 4 4.36 -7.28 8.29
CA ASP A 4 5.07 -8.46 8.81
C ASP A 4 4.61 -9.81 8.26
N GLY A 5 3.94 -9.83 7.10
CA GLY A 5 3.33 -11.03 6.54
C GLY A 5 2.19 -11.62 7.38
N LYS A 6 1.62 -10.85 8.31
CA LYS A 6 0.56 -11.31 9.24
C LYS A 6 -0.71 -10.50 9.15
N LYS A 7 -0.59 -9.20 8.87
CA LYS A 7 -1.73 -8.27 8.86
C LYS A 7 -1.89 -7.64 7.49
N VAL A 8 -3.14 -7.49 7.06
CA VAL A 8 -3.52 -6.72 5.88
C VAL A 8 -4.44 -5.61 6.30
N THR A 9 -4.12 -4.38 5.91
CA THR A 9 -5.07 -3.26 5.96
C THR A 9 -5.45 -2.91 4.53
N THR A 10 -6.74 -2.98 4.22
CA THR A 10 -7.30 -2.80 2.87
C THR A 10 -8.63 -2.04 2.95
N GLY A 11 -9.09 -1.49 1.84
CA GLY A 11 -10.28 -0.65 1.82
C GLY A 11 -10.32 0.29 0.63
N SER A 12 -11.26 1.23 0.66
CA SER A 12 -11.37 2.29 -0.36
C SER A 12 -10.40 3.45 -0.13
N PHE A 13 -9.78 3.50 1.06
CA PHE A 13 -8.91 4.59 1.46
C PHE A 13 -7.70 4.74 0.52
N ASN A 14 -7.59 5.91 -0.10
CA ASN A 14 -6.42 6.33 -0.87
C ASN A 14 -5.50 7.20 0.00
N PHE A 15 -4.18 7.07 -0.13
CA PHE A 15 -3.21 7.90 0.61
C PHE A 15 -3.11 9.32 0.01
N THR A 16 -4.17 10.11 0.10
CA THR A 16 -4.20 11.52 -0.33
C THR A 16 -4.74 12.41 0.78
N ALA A 17 -4.31 13.68 0.82
CA ALA A 17 -4.79 14.66 1.80
C ALA A 17 -6.32 14.85 1.73
N ALA A 18 -6.91 14.69 0.54
CA ALA A 18 -8.35 14.78 0.33
C ALA A 18 -9.12 13.61 0.96
N ALA A 19 -8.54 12.41 1.01
CA ALA A 19 -9.17 11.23 1.60
C ALA A 19 -9.18 11.28 3.14
N GLN A 20 -8.26 12.03 3.75
CA GLN A 20 -8.18 12.17 5.21
C GLN A 20 -9.26 13.09 5.78
N ASP A 21 -9.66 14.15 5.05
CA ASP A 21 -10.53 15.21 5.59
C ASP A 21 -12.00 15.16 5.11
N ARG A 22 -12.32 14.43 4.02
CA ARG A 22 -13.63 14.60 3.35
C ARG A 22 -14.41 13.34 2.99
N ASN A 23 -13.82 12.14 3.05
CA ASN A 23 -14.51 10.90 2.66
C ASN A 23 -14.71 9.97 3.85
N ALA A 24 -15.91 9.38 3.97
CA ALA A 24 -16.15 8.22 4.83
C ALA A 24 -15.52 6.98 4.18
N GLU A 25 -14.19 6.90 4.23
CA GLU A 25 -13.44 5.79 3.67
C GLU A 25 -13.56 4.56 4.57
N ASN A 26 -13.89 3.40 3.98
CA ASN A 26 -13.92 2.16 4.72
C ASN A 26 -12.51 1.58 4.77
N LEU A 27 -12.00 1.35 5.99
CA LEU A 27 -10.72 0.70 6.23
C LEU A 27 -10.97 -0.57 7.05
N LEU A 28 -10.49 -1.70 6.53
CA LEU A 28 -10.57 -3.00 7.19
C LEU A 28 -9.15 -3.49 7.50
N THR A 29 -8.93 -3.89 8.74
CA THR A 29 -7.72 -4.61 9.16
C THR A 29 -8.06 -6.07 9.41
N ILE A 30 -7.30 -6.95 8.78
CA ILE A 30 -7.41 -8.41 8.88
C ILE A 30 -6.09 -8.92 9.48
N ASP A 31 -6.17 -9.64 10.60
CA ASP A 31 -5.03 -10.31 11.23
C ASP A 31 -5.09 -11.81 10.91
N ASP A 32 -4.54 -12.16 9.75
CA ASP A 32 -4.55 -13.51 9.20
C ASP A 32 -3.35 -13.68 8.25
N ALA A 33 -2.48 -14.63 8.59
CA ALA A 33 -1.25 -14.88 7.85
C ALA A 33 -1.49 -15.47 6.45
N GLU A 34 -2.56 -16.23 6.23
CA GLU A 34 -2.88 -16.76 4.90
C GLU A 34 -3.41 -15.64 3.99
N VAL A 35 -4.25 -14.76 4.52
CA VAL A 35 -4.70 -13.57 3.79
C VAL A 35 -3.51 -12.67 3.45
N ALA A 36 -2.62 -12.42 4.41
CA ALA A 36 -1.40 -11.65 4.18
C ALA A 36 -0.49 -12.27 3.11
N LYS A 37 -0.35 -13.60 3.10
CA LYS A 37 0.39 -14.32 2.05
C LYS A 37 -0.19 -14.08 0.66
N LYS A 38 -1.52 -14.23 0.48
CA LYS A 38 -2.18 -13.98 -0.82
C LYS A 38 -1.97 -12.56 -1.33
N TYR A 39 -2.08 -11.56 -0.44
CA TYR A 39 -1.81 -10.17 -0.80
C TYR A 39 -0.34 -9.94 -1.19
N THR A 40 0.59 -10.61 -0.50
CA THR A 40 2.04 -10.51 -0.75
C THR A 40 2.41 -11.10 -2.10
N GLU A 41 1.87 -12.28 -2.45
CA GLU A 41 2.09 -12.92 -3.76
C GLU A 41 1.60 -12.02 -4.90
N ASN A 42 0.41 -11.43 -4.76
CA ASN A 42 -0.11 -10.48 -5.74
C ASN A 42 0.75 -9.21 -5.83
N TRP A 43 1.33 -8.74 -4.72
CA TRP A 43 2.26 -7.61 -4.74
C TRP A 43 3.54 -7.93 -5.52
N TYR A 44 4.14 -9.11 -5.31
CA TYR A 44 5.33 -9.53 -6.07
C TYR A 44 5.06 -9.60 -7.58
N ARG A 45 3.93 -10.20 -7.97
CA ARG A 45 3.51 -10.26 -9.39
C ARG A 45 3.40 -8.85 -10.02
N ARG A 46 2.90 -7.87 -9.27
CA ARG A 46 2.82 -6.47 -9.74
C ARG A 46 4.20 -5.80 -9.78
N LYS A 47 5.05 -6.07 -8.78
CA LYS A 47 6.42 -5.55 -8.72
C LYS A 47 7.24 -5.98 -9.94
N GLU A 48 7.14 -7.24 -10.36
CA GLU A 48 7.84 -7.76 -11.56
C GLU A 48 7.49 -6.98 -12.83
N GLN A 49 6.28 -6.41 -12.89
CA GLN A 49 5.81 -5.60 -14.01
C GLN A 49 6.10 -4.10 -13.84
N SER A 50 6.60 -3.70 -12.67
CA SER A 50 6.90 -2.31 -12.35
C SER A 50 8.34 -1.95 -12.73
N LYS A 51 8.58 -0.67 -12.98
CA LYS A 51 9.93 -0.12 -13.13
C LYS A 51 10.32 0.58 -11.82
N PRO A 52 11.59 0.47 -11.37
CA PRO A 52 12.07 1.27 -10.26
C PRO A 52 11.81 2.76 -10.52
N ALA A 53 11.31 3.46 -9.51
CA ALA A 53 11.14 4.90 -9.62
C ALA A 53 12.51 5.57 -9.67
N SER A 54 12.79 6.29 -10.75
CA SER A 54 13.97 7.15 -10.86
C SER A 54 13.71 8.41 -10.01
N ILE A 55 14.29 8.47 -8.81
CA ILE A 55 14.23 9.67 -7.98
C ILE A 55 15.41 10.56 -8.37
N ASP A 56 15.12 11.72 -8.96
CA ASP A 56 16.14 12.74 -9.19
C ASP A 56 16.39 13.50 -7.87
N VAL A 57 17.50 13.16 -7.19
CA VAL A 57 17.84 13.66 -5.84
C VAL A 57 18.11 15.17 -5.84
N LYS A 58 18.23 15.82 -7.00
CA LYS A 58 18.49 17.26 -7.12
C LYS A 58 17.38 18.18 -6.62
N VAL A 59 16.17 17.67 -6.38
CA VAL A 59 15.00 18.49 -5.96
C VAL A 59 14.85 18.60 -4.43
N LEU A 60 15.62 17.84 -3.64
CA LEU A 60 15.43 17.75 -2.18
C LEU A 60 16.24 18.78 -1.34
N TRP A 61 17.03 19.65 -1.98
CA TRP A 61 17.86 20.67 -1.31
C TRP A 61 17.67 22.07 -1.91
N ARG A 62 16.41 22.50 -2.04
CA ARG A 62 16.06 23.89 -2.36
C ARG A 62 15.01 24.40 -1.39
#